data_AF-A0A8I1P3Q0-F1
#
_entry.id   AF-A0A8I1P3Q0-F1
#
_cell.length_a   1.000
_cell.length_b   1.000
_cell.length_c   1.000
_cell.angle_alpha   90.00
_cell.angle_beta   90.00
_cell.angle_gamma   90.00
#
_symmetry.space_group_name_H-M   'P 1'
#
loop_
_entity.id
_entity.type
_entity.pdbx_description
1 polymer ?
#
loop_
_entity_poly.entity_id
_entity_poly.type
_entity_poly.pdbx_seq_one_letter_code
_entity_poly.pdbx_strand_id
1 'polypeptide(L)'
;MRNNSADLKMAILARIRADAPRKVWTPSDFVDLASRDAVDKALQRLTNAETLRRIDRGLYDQPGFNKLTQKPNPPDPRSVIDAVGRRDQTRMLVDGMTAANDLGLTDAVPAKIVVHTDARRRAIKLGNVTITFRLTAASKLFWAGRPAMRIVQALHWLRDLLDRKGESDRVKRKLAKLFDDPTAGPSLRADLAAGMTALPTWMWVFLKPLIDGDVGDHGRHLSDDRAAGDDGDDDDHDRDRDDDNRQRAVGVRSRNKPASTRKKQADKRGPTRATKT
;
A
#
# COMPACT_ATOMS: atom_id res chain seq x y z
N MET A 1 -39.57 -28.92 7.47
CA MET A 1 -38.14 -28.67 7.76
C MET A 1 -37.42 -28.33 6.46
N ARG A 2 -37.42 -27.06 6.04
CA ARG A 2 -36.79 -26.63 4.76
C ARG A 2 -35.99 -25.34 5.00
N ASN A 3 -34.79 -25.29 4.40
CA ASN A 3 -34.02 -24.12 3.99
C ASN A 3 -32.95 -23.41 4.86
N ASN A 4 -32.69 -23.80 6.11
CA ASN A 4 -31.69 -23.09 6.94
C ASN A 4 -30.27 -22.98 6.31
N SER A 5 -29.84 -23.98 5.54
CA SER A 5 -28.53 -23.94 4.87
C SER A 5 -28.48 -23.05 3.62
N ALA A 6 -29.58 -22.91 2.88
CA ALA A 6 -29.64 -22.05 1.71
C ALA A 6 -29.73 -20.58 2.15
N ASP A 7 -30.49 -20.33 3.21
CA ASP A 7 -30.63 -19.01 3.81
C ASP A 7 -29.30 -18.51 4.39
N LEU A 8 -28.54 -19.39 5.08
CA LEU A 8 -27.18 -19.07 5.56
C LEU A 8 -26.22 -18.73 4.41
N LYS A 9 -26.26 -19.49 3.31
CA LYS A 9 -25.43 -19.20 2.13
C LYS A 9 -25.74 -17.80 1.58
N MET A 10 -27.03 -17.46 1.45
CA MET A 10 -27.43 -16.14 0.96
C MET A 10 -27.00 -15.03 1.90
N ALA A 11 -27.15 -15.21 3.22
CA ALA A 11 -26.72 -14.25 4.23
C ALA A 11 -25.20 -13.98 4.18
N ILE A 12 -24.39 -15.04 4.07
CA ILE A 12 -22.93 -14.91 3.93
C ILE A 12 -22.59 -14.13 2.65
N LEU A 13 -23.20 -14.49 1.51
CA LEU A 13 -22.93 -13.81 0.24
C LEU A 13 -23.41 -12.35 0.24
N ALA A 14 -24.53 -12.06 0.89
CA ALA A 14 -25.02 -10.69 1.05
C ALA A 14 -24.02 -9.85 1.84
N ARG A 15 -23.47 -10.39 2.93
CA ARG A 15 -22.44 -9.70 3.71
C ARG A 15 -21.16 -9.46 2.93
N ILE A 16 -20.70 -10.48 2.21
CA ILE A 16 -19.51 -10.39 1.35
C ILE A 16 -19.67 -9.27 0.31
N ARG A 17 -20.86 -9.09 -0.25
CA ARG A 17 -21.16 -8.02 -1.23
C ARG A 17 -21.28 -6.64 -0.61
N ALA A 18 -21.74 -6.54 0.64
CA ALA A 18 -21.87 -5.28 1.36
C ALA A 18 -20.53 -4.76 1.89
N ASP A 19 -19.59 -5.66 2.14
CA ASP A 19 -18.24 -5.34 2.59
C ASP A 19 -17.39 -4.67 1.49
N ALA A 20 -16.31 -4.01 1.91
CA ALA A 20 -15.36 -3.38 1.02
C ALA A 20 -14.79 -4.39 -0.02
N PRO A 21 -14.57 -3.96 -1.28
CA PRO A 21 -13.98 -4.81 -2.29
C PRO A 21 -12.63 -5.39 -1.84
N ARG A 22 -12.36 -6.64 -2.22
CA ARG A 22 -11.10 -7.34 -1.92
C ARG A 22 -10.83 -7.55 -0.41
N LYS A 23 -11.84 -7.43 0.45
CA LYS A 23 -11.76 -7.85 1.84
C LYS A 23 -11.44 -9.35 1.92
N VAL A 24 -10.74 -9.74 2.99
CA VAL A 24 -10.49 -11.14 3.34
C VAL A 24 -11.30 -11.45 4.60
N TRP A 25 -12.08 -12.52 4.52
CA TRP A 25 -12.95 -12.97 5.59
C TRP A 25 -12.38 -14.15 6.33
N THR A 26 -12.79 -14.22 7.58
CA THR A 26 -12.52 -15.27 8.55
C THR A 26 -13.86 -15.86 8.99
N PRO A 27 -13.91 -17.09 9.52
CA PRO A 27 -15.16 -17.63 10.05
C PRO A 27 -15.79 -16.75 11.13
N SER A 28 -14.98 -16.06 11.93
CA SER A 28 -15.43 -15.10 12.95
C SER A 28 -16.22 -13.92 12.39
N ASP A 29 -16.10 -13.61 11.09
CA ASP A 29 -16.87 -12.53 10.46
C ASP A 29 -18.35 -12.93 10.19
N PHE A 30 -18.72 -14.18 10.47
CA PHE A 30 -20.07 -14.73 10.19
C PHE A 30 -20.68 -15.52 11.35
N VAL A 31 -20.05 -15.58 12.53
CA VAL A 31 -20.57 -16.35 13.68
C VAL A 31 -21.83 -15.73 14.28
N ASP A 32 -22.17 -14.49 13.93
CA ASP A 32 -23.45 -13.85 14.22
C ASP A 32 -24.62 -14.44 13.40
N LEU A 33 -24.34 -15.08 12.26
CA LEU A 33 -25.35 -15.65 11.38
C LEU A 33 -25.76 -17.07 11.76
N ALA A 34 -24.82 -17.86 12.26
CA ALA A 34 -25.03 -19.26 12.59
C ALA A 34 -23.90 -19.80 13.47
N SER A 35 -24.06 -21.04 13.95
CA SER A 35 -23.01 -21.73 14.68
C SER A 35 -21.72 -21.86 13.86
N ARG A 36 -20.58 -21.93 14.55
CA ARG A 36 -19.26 -22.02 13.92
C ARG A 36 -19.17 -23.18 12.91
N ASP A 37 -19.70 -24.35 13.25
CA ASP A 37 -19.69 -25.51 12.36
C ASP A 37 -20.54 -25.30 11.10
N ALA A 38 -21.68 -24.60 11.22
CA ALA A 38 -22.53 -24.28 10.08
C ALA A 38 -21.84 -23.27 9.15
N VAL A 39 -21.20 -22.24 9.71
CA VAL A 39 -20.38 -21.27 8.98
C VAL A 39 -19.23 -21.95 8.25
N ASP A 40 -18.45 -22.80 8.94
CA ASP A 40 -17.31 -23.49 8.34
C ASP A 40 -17.74 -24.41 7.18
N LYS A 41 -18.86 -25.14 7.34
CA LYS A 41 -19.46 -25.95 6.26
C LYS A 41 -19.95 -25.08 5.09
N ALA A 42 -20.55 -23.93 5.37
CA ALA A 42 -21.02 -23.02 4.33
C ALA A 42 -19.86 -22.41 3.53
N LEU A 43 -18.80 -21.93 4.21
CA LEU A 43 -17.59 -21.42 3.58
C LEU A 43 -16.86 -22.50 2.77
N GLN A 44 -16.81 -23.73 3.27
CA GLN A 44 -16.26 -24.87 2.53
C GLN A 44 -17.05 -25.12 1.23
N ARG A 45 -18.38 -25.14 1.30
CA ARG A 45 -19.24 -25.32 0.12
C ARG A 45 -19.07 -24.19 -0.90
N LEU A 46 -18.99 -22.94 -0.44
CA LEU A 46 -18.74 -21.78 -1.29
C LEU A 46 -17.36 -21.83 -1.96
N THR A 47 -16.36 -22.37 -1.25
CA THR A 47 -15.02 -22.60 -1.81
C THR A 47 -15.04 -23.70 -2.86
N ASN A 48 -15.70 -24.83 -2.58
CA ASN A 48 -15.82 -25.94 -3.53
C ASN A 48 -16.61 -25.56 -4.79
N ALA A 49 -17.54 -24.61 -4.67
CA ALA A 49 -18.27 -24.03 -5.79
C ALA A 49 -17.53 -22.87 -6.48
N GLU A 50 -16.25 -22.65 -6.15
CA GLU A 50 -15.37 -21.61 -6.70
C GLU A 50 -15.91 -20.16 -6.56
N THR A 51 -16.93 -19.97 -5.73
CA THR A 51 -17.49 -18.64 -5.43
C THR A 51 -16.55 -17.85 -4.52
N LEU A 52 -15.85 -18.56 -3.63
CA LEU A 52 -14.78 -18.03 -2.78
C LEU A 52 -13.49 -18.78 -3.05
N ARG A 53 -12.37 -18.12 -2.83
CA ARG A 53 -11.05 -18.74 -2.79
C ARG A 53 -10.58 -18.82 -1.34
N ARG A 54 -10.05 -19.99 -0.96
CA ARG A 54 -9.37 -20.16 0.32
C ARG A 54 -7.90 -19.80 0.16
N ILE A 55 -7.45 -18.75 0.86
CA ILE A 55 -6.06 -18.28 0.83
C ILE A 55 -5.18 -19.13 1.73
N ASP A 56 -5.66 -19.39 2.94
CA ASP A 56 -5.04 -20.25 3.95
C ASP A 56 -6.15 -20.80 4.87
N ARG A 57 -5.80 -21.60 5.87
CA ARG A 57 -6.73 -22.11 6.87
C ARG A 57 -7.47 -20.97 7.56
N GLY A 58 -8.78 -20.86 7.29
CA GLY A 58 -9.64 -19.85 7.92
C GLY A 58 -9.50 -18.45 7.31
N LEU A 59 -8.90 -18.32 6.12
CA LEU A 59 -8.84 -17.07 5.36
C LEU A 59 -9.46 -17.28 3.98
N TYR A 60 -10.45 -16.46 3.65
CA TYR A 60 -11.24 -16.58 2.44
C TYR A 60 -11.32 -15.22 1.74
N ASP A 61 -11.22 -15.19 0.43
CA ASP A 61 -11.53 -14.01 -0.36
C ASP A 61 -12.49 -14.33 -1.51
N GLN A 62 -13.10 -13.28 -2.05
CA GLN A 62 -13.87 -13.36 -3.27
C GLN A 62 -12.97 -12.83 -4.39
N PRO A 63 -12.40 -13.70 -5.23
CA PRO A 63 -11.48 -13.25 -6.26
C PRO A 63 -12.21 -12.40 -7.29
N GLY A 64 -11.75 -11.17 -7.49
CA GLY A 64 -12.14 -10.38 -8.65
C GLY A 64 -11.55 -10.97 -9.94
N PHE A 65 -12.17 -10.70 -11.09
CA PHE A 65 -11.69 -11.18 -12.39
C PHE A 65 -10.97 -10.08 -13.17
N ASN A 66 -9.77 -10.37 -13.67
CA ASN A 66 -9.03 -9.45 -14.53
C ASN A 66 -9.32 -9.74 -16.01
N LYS A 67 -9.99 -8.80 -16.69
CA LYS A 67 -10.33 -8.92 -18.12
C LYS A 67 -9.10 -8.99 -19.04
N LEU A 68 -7.97 -8.40 -18.64
CA LEU A 68 -6.76 -8.38 -19.47
C LEU A 68 -6.00 -9.70 -19.39
N THR A 69 -5.81 -10.24 -18.18
CA THR A 69 -5.04 -11.48 -17.98
C THR A 69 -5.89 -12.74 -18.01
N GLN A 70 -7.22 -12.61 -18.06
CA GLN A 70 -8.19 -13.72 -17.98
C GLN A 70 -7.96 -14.63 -16.77
N LYS A 71 -7.50 -14.04 -15.67
CA LYS A 71 -7.12 -14.73 -14.43
C LYS A 71 -7.75 -14.06 -13.22
N PRO A 72 -8.02 -14.82 -12.14
CA PRO A 72 -8.39 -14.25 -10.86
C PRO A 72 -7.33 -13.26 -10.36
N ASN A 73 -7.78 -12.14 -9.81
CA ASN A 73 -6.88 -11.19 -9.14
C ASN A 73 -6.17 -11.86 -7.96
N PRO A 74 -4.89 -11.54 -7.72
CA PRO A 74 -4.21 -12.01 -6.52
C PRO A 74 -4.88 -11.41 -5.27
N PRO A 75 -4.86 -12.14 -4.13
CA PRO A 75 -5.34 -11.60 -2.87
C PRO A 75 -4.59 -10.32 -2.53
N ASP A 76 -5.27 -9.32 -1.96
CA ASP A 76 -4.61 -8.13 -1.46
C ASP A 76 -3.83 -8.44 -0.18
N PRO A 77 -2.49 -8.26 -0.14
CA PRO A 77 -1.70 -8.53 1.06
C PRO A 77 -2.18 -7.74 2.27
N ARG A 78 -2.68 -6.51 2.10
CA ARG A 78 -3.16 -5.68 3.22
C ARG A 78 -4.38 -6.31 3.88
N SER A 79 -5.37 -6.71 3.08
CA SER A 79 -6.56 -7.43 3.55
C SER A 79 -6.20 -8.77 4.23
N VAL A 80 -5.20 -9.49 3.71
CA VAL A 80 -4.74 -10.74 4.34
C VAL A 80 -4.14 -10.46 5.72
N ILE A 81 -3.26 -9.46 5.84
CA ILE A 81 -2.62 -9.10 7.12
C ILE A 81 -3.67 -8.65 8.14
N ASP A 82 -4.63 -7.83 7.70
CA ASP A 82 -5.76 -7.40 8.54
C ASP A 82 -6.60 -8.59 9.03
N ALA A 83 -6.98 -9.49 8.13
CA ALA A 83 -7.76 -10.68 8.48
C ALA A 83 -7.01 -11.62 9.44
N VAL A 84 -5.70 -11.78 9.28
CA VAL A 84 -4.88 -12.55 10.23
C VAL A 84 -4.86 -11.86 11.59
N GLY A 85 -4.66 -10.53 11.64
CA GLY A 85 -4.71 -9.75 12.89
C GLY A 85 -6.04 -9.88 13.62
N ARG A 86 -7.16 -9.76 12.91
CA ARG A 86 -8.51 -9.96 13.45
C ARG A 86 -8.76 -11.39 13.93
N ARG A 87 -8.38 -12.40 13.14
CA ARG A 87 -8.60 -13.81 13.50
C ARG A 87 -7.82 -14.20 14.75
N ASP A 88 -6.56 -13.78 14.79
CA ASP A 88 -5.60 -14.24 15.79
C ASP A 88 -5.55 -13.32 17.01
N GLN A 89 -6.19 -12.14 16.94
CA GLN A 89 -6.19 -11.11 17.96
C GLN A 89 -4.76 -10.67 18.34
N THR A 90 -3.90 -10.57 17.32
CA THR A 90 -2.47 -10.27 17.49
C THR A 90 -2.11 -8.94 16.85
N ARG A 91 -1.07 -8.31 17.39
CA ARG A 91 -0.57 -7.04 16.88
C ARG A 91 0.12 -7.26 15.54
N MET A 92 -0.26 -6.48 14.53
CA MET A 92 0.34 -6.52 13.19
C MET A 92 0.98 -5.17 12.86
N LEU A 93 2.29 -5.18 12.65
CA LEU A 93 3.08 -4.01 12.25
C LEU A 93 3.82 -4.35 10.96
N VAL A 94 3.43 -3.71 9.85
CA VAL A 94 4.08 -3.95 8.55
C VAL A 94 5.44 -3.26 8.48
N ASP A 95 6.36 -3.79 7.67
CA ASP A 95 7.66 -3.17 7.46
C ASP A 95 7.58 -1.83 6.72
N GLY A 96 8.63 -1.03 6.87
CA GLY A 96 8.66 0.33 6.33
C GLY A 96 8.65 0.46 4.82
N MET A 97 9.20 -0.51 4.05
CA MET A 97 9.13 -0.46 2.59
C MET A 97 7.69 -0.72 2.14
N THR A 98 7.05 -1.75 2.70
CA THR A 98 5.63 -2.05 2.46
C THR A 98 4.75 -0.87 2.85
N ALA A 99 5.00 -0.25 4.01
CA ALA A 99 4.28 0.93 4.46
C ALA A 99 4.48 2.15 3.53
N ALA A 100 5.69 2.37 3.04
CA ALA A 100 5.98 3.45 2.09
C ALA A 100 5.27 3.22 0.75
N ASN A 101 5.24 1.98 0.25
CA ASN A 101 4.50 1.64 -0.97
C ASN A 101 2.99 1.79 -0.76
N ASP A 102 2.49 1.36 0.40
CA ASP A 102 1.09 1.49 0.82
C ASP A 102 0.58 2.94 0.85
N LEU A 103 1.49 3.90 1.07
CA LEU A 103 1.22 5.34 1.07
C LEU A 103 1.57 6.02 -0.26
N GLY A 104 2.00 5.25 -1.27
CA GLY A 104 2.47 5.77 -2.55
C GLY A 104 3.74 6.63 -2.43
N LEU A 105 4.52 6.50 -1.36
CA LEU A 105 5.79 7.21 -1.17
C LEU A 105 6.94 6.56 -1.97
N THR A 106 6.73 5.32 -2.43
CA THR A 106 7.61 4.59 -3.34
C THR A 106 6.81 3.73 -4.32
N ASP A 107 7.32 3.56 -5.53
CA ASP A 107 6.75 2.68 -6.57
C ASP A 107 7.32 1.24 -6.49
N ALA A 108 8.25 0.99 -5.56
CA ALA A 108 8.83 -0.33 -5.36
C ALA A 108 7.78 -1.29 -4.78
N VAL A 109 7.39 -2.29 -5.57
CA VAL A 109 6.47 -3.35 -5.13
C VAL A 109 7.28 -4.50 -4.49
N PRO A 110 7.09 -4.79 -3.18
CA PRO A 110 7.84 -5.84 -2.51
C PRO A 110 7.41 -7.25 -2.94
N ALA A 111 8.37 -8.09 -3.31
CA ALA A 111 8.14 -9.54 -3.44
C ALA A 111 8.01 -10.24 -2.07
N LYS A 112 8.50 -9.60 -1.01
CA LYS A 112 8.45 -10.11 0.36
C LYS A 112 8.01 -9.01 1.31
N ILE A 113 6.94 -9.27 2.04
CA ILE A 113 6.40 -8.39 3.08
C ILE A 113 6.79 -8.98 4.44
N VAL A 114 7.28 -8.13 5.35
CA VAL A 114 7.61 -8.56 6.72
C VAL A 114 6.61 -7.90 7.67
N VAL A 115 5.92 -8.74 8.45
CA VAL A 115 4.99 -8.28 9.48
C VAL A 115 5.56 -8.62 10.85
N HIS A 116 5.85 -7.61 11.63
CA HIS A 116 6.21 -7.74 13.03
C HIS A 116 4.95 -8.00 13.86
N THR A 117 4.99 -9.05 14.68
CA THR A 117 3.86 -9.48 15.50
C THR A 117 4.34 -10.12 16.80
N ASP A 118 3.48 -10.17 17.80
CA ASP A 118 3.71 -10.80 19.10
C ASP A 118 3.37 -12.30 19.12
N ALA A 119 2.90 -12.86 18.00
CA ALA A 119 2.61 -14.28 17.86
C ALA A 119 3.46 -14.97 16.79
N ARG A 120 3.77 -16.25 17.02
CA ARG A 120 4.44 -17.09 16.02
C ARG A 120 3.45 -17.47 14.92
N ARG A 121 3.81 -17.21 13.66
CA ARG A 121 3.02 -17.58 12.49
C ARG A 121 3.91 -18.06 11.34
N ARG A 122 3.36 -18.98 10.55
CA ARG A 122 4.00 -19.43 9.31
C ARG A 122 3.81 -18.38 8.23
N ALA A 123 4.75 -18.32 7.29
CA ALA A 123 4.63 -17.45 6.14
C ALA A 123 3.43 -17.82 5.28
N ILE A 124 2.77 -16.81 4.70
CA ILE A 124 1.66 -16.97 3.76
C ILE A 124 2.13 -16.55 2.38
N LYS A 125 1.94 -17.42 1.38
CA LYS A 125 2.33 -17.15 0.00
C LYS A 125 1.11 -16.70 -0.81
N LEU A 126 1.20 -15.52 -1.42
CA LEU A 126 0.18 -14.90 -2.27
C LEU A 126 0.74 -14.75 -3.69
N GLY A 127 0.75 -15.84 -4.45
CA GLY A 127 1.37 -15.86 -5.77
C GLY A 127 2.87 -15.57 -5.70
N ASN A 128 3.28 -14.41 -6.24
CA ASN A 128 4.67 -13.95 -6.25
C ASN A 128 5.07 -13.15 -4.99
N VAL A 129 4.10 -12.80 -4.14
CA VAL A 129 4.34 -12.07 -2.90
C VAL A 129 4.32 -13.06 -1.73
N THR A 130 5.27 -12.94 -0.80
CA THR A 130 5.28 -13.74 0.43
C THR A 130 5.18 -12.84 1.65
N ILE A 131 4.19 -13.08 2.51
CA ILE A 131 4.05 -12.44 3.82
C ILE A 131 4.78 -13.31 4.84
N THR A 132 5.77 -12.72 5.52
CA THR A 132 6.54 -13.39 6.58
C THR A 132 6.29 -12.71 7.92
N PHE A 133 6.10 -13.51 8.97
CA PHE A 133 5.81 -12.99 10.30
C PHE A 133 7.05 -13.09 11.19
N ARG A 134 7.44 -11.96 11.79
CA ARG A 134 8.58 -11.87 12.70
C ARG A 134 8.11 -11.63 14.13
N LEU A 135 8.42 -12.58 15.01
CA LEU A 135 8.15 -12.44 16.43
C LEU A 135 8.92 -11.22 16.98
N THR A 136 8.19 -10.31 17.61
CA THR A 136 8.70 -9.01 18.06
C THR A 136 8.14 -8.70 19.44
N ALA A 137 8.99 -8.16 20.33
CA ALA A 137 8.58 -7.77 21.67
C ALA A 137 7.50 -6.68 21.63
N ALA A 138 6.53 -6.75 22.54
CA ALA A 138 5.39 -5.83 22.60
C ALA A 138 5.80 -4.34 22.66
N SER A 139 6.94 -4.04 23.29
CA SER A 139 7.52 -2.69 23.36
C SER A 139 7.84 -2.07 21.99
N LYS A 140 8.14 -2.90 20.98
CA LYS A 140 8.40 -2.45 19.60
C LYS A 140 7.13 -2.43 18.72
N LEU A 141 5.98 -2.83 19.27
CA LEU A 141 4.71 -2.95 18.56
C LEU A 141 3.72 -1.84 18.96
N PHE A 142 4.19 -0.73 19.53
CA PHE A 142 3.34 0.40 19.94
C PHE A 142 2.44 0.89 18.80
N TRP A 143 2.98 0.99 17.59
CA TRP A 143 2.24 1.45 16.41
C TRP A 143 1.39 0.36 15.75
N ALA A 144 1.47 -0.91 16.17
CA ALA A 144 0.73 -1.99 15.54
C ALA A 144 -0.79 -1.77 15.67
N GLY A 145 -1.51 -1.90 14.55
CA GLY A 145 -2.97 -1.69 14.50
C GLY A 145 -3.44 -0.23 14.64
N ARG A 146 -2.53 0.72 14.87
CA ARG A 146 -2.88 2.15 15.00
C ARG A 146 -3.07 2.81 13.62
N PRO A 147 -3.98 3.81 13.48
CA PRO A 147 -4.20 4.51 12.21
C PRO A 147 -2.91 5.02 11.54
N ALA A 148 -2.01 5.64 12.30
CA ALA A 148 -0.79 6.25 11.78
C ALA A 148 0.39 5.29 11.60
N MET A 149 0.19 4.00 11.87
CA MET A 149 1.21 2.95 11.80
C MET A 149 2.04 3.02 10.52
N ARG A 150 1.38 3.13 9.37
CA ARG A 150 2.04 3.14 8.06
C ARG A 150 2.89 4.39 7.86
N ILE A 151 2.45 5.54 8.36
CA ILE A 151 3.21 6.80 8.26
C ILE A 151 4.53 6.63 9.01
N VAL A 152 4.47 6.16 10.25
CA VAL A 152 5.66 5.98 11.09
C VAL A 152 6.62 4.95 10.49
N GLN A 153 6.10 3.80 10.04
CA GLN A 153 6.94 2.76 9.42
C GLN A 153 7.57 3.23 8.11
N ALA A 154 6.81 3.93 7.27
CA ALA A 154 7.33 4.50 6.03
C ALA A 154 8.43 5.53 6.29
N LEU A 155 8.24 6.42 7.28
CA LEU A 155 9.25 7.42 7.63
C LEU A 155 10.54 6.79 8.17
N HIS A 156 10.44 5.72 8.99
CA HIS A 156 11.64 4.98 9.41
C HIS A 156 12.44 4.43 8.22
N TRP A 157 11.77 3.94 7.18
CA TRP A 157 12.44 3.44 5.98
C TRP A 157 12.98 4.58 5.09
N LEU A 158 12.25 5.70 5.02
CA LEU A 158 12.63 6.87 4.23
C LEU A 158 13.72 7.73 4.88
N ARG A 159 14.13 7.47 6.13
CA ARG A 159 15.02 8.34 6.90
C ARG A 159 16.21 8.86 6.08
N ASP A 160 17.01 7.95 5.51
CA ASP A 160 18.22 8.31 4.75
C ASP A 160 17.91 8.88 3.35
N LEU A 161 16.67 8.72 2.88
CA LEU A 161 16.19 9.30 1.62
C LEU A 161 15.73 10.75 1.79
N LEU A 162 15.27 11.13 2.99
CA LEU A 162 14.76 12.48 3.26
C LEU A 162 15.85 13.56 3.15
N ASP A 163 17.12 13.20 3.36
CA ASP A 163 18.27 14.12 3.23
C ASP A 163 18.61 14.46 1.77
N ARG A 164 18.03 13.73 0.81
CA ARG A 164 18.24 14.00 -0.62
C ARG A 164 17.43 15.22 -1.05
N LYS A 165 18.02 16.03 -1.93
CA LYS A 165 17.40 17.26 -2.44
C LYS A 165 15.98 17.02 -2.97
N GLY A 166 15.00 17.70 -2.37
CA GLY A 166 13.59 17.67 -2.79
C GLY A 166 12.76 16.47 -2.31
N GLU A 167 13.37 15.44 -1.71
CA GLU A 167 12.64 14.26 -1.23
C GLU A 167 11.79 14.58 0.00
N SER A 168 12.34 15.32 0.96
CA SER A 168 11.61 15.79 2.14
C SER A 168 10.32 16.53 1.76
N ASP A 169 10.39 17.49 0.84
CA ASP A 169 9.22 18.26 0.40
C ASP A 169 8.21 17.39 -0.36
N ARG A 170 8.69 16.43 -1.17
CA ARG A 170 7.82 15.47 -1.86
C ARG A 170 7.03 14.62 -0.87
N VAL A 171 7.70 14.12 0.17
CA VAL A 171 7.06 13.32 1.23
C VAL A 171 6.08 14.18 2.02
N LYS A 172 6.47 15.39 2.43
CA LYS A 172 5.59 16.35 3.14
C LYS A 172 4.31 16.64 2.34
N ARG A 173 4.41 16.92 1.04
CA ARG A 173 3.24 17.16 0.17
C ARG A 173 2.29 15.96 0.11
N LYS A 174 2.84 14.73 0.02
CA LYS A 174 2.02 13.50 0.02
C LYS A 174 1.33 13.28 1.37
N LEU A 175 2.03 13.53 2.48
CA LEU A 175 1.45 13.42 3.81
C LEU A 175 0.40 14.52 4.09
N ALA A 176 0.63 15.76 3.65
CA ALA A 176 -0.35 16.84 3.78
C ALA A 176 -1.67 16.46 3.09
N LYS A 177 -1.61 16.00 1.83
CA LYS A 177 -2.80 15.50 1.11
C LYS A 177 -3.51 14.36 1.84
N LEU A 178 -2.77 13.48 2.50
CA LEU A 178 -3.34 12.39 3.28
C LEU A 178 -4.04 12.91 4.54
N PHE A 179 -3.49 13.95 5.18
CA PHE A 179 -4.10 14.57 6.35
C PHE A 179 -5.29 15.47 6.01
N ASP A 180 -5.37 15.98 4.79
CA ASP A 180 -6.50 16.77 4.29
C ASP A 180 -7.70 15.89 3.88
N ASP A 181 -7.52 14.57 3.83
CA ASP A 181 -8.63 13.64 3.62
C ASP A 181 -9.64 13.75 4.79
N PRO A 182 -10.92 14.08 4.55
CA PRO A 182 -11.88 14.35 5.60
C PRO A 182 -12.26 13.10 6.41
N THR A 183 -12.01 11.90 5.87
CA THR A 183 -12.38 10.63 6.52
C THR A 183 -11.22 10.09 7.36
N ALA A 184 -10.02 10.04 6.79
CA ALA A 184 -8.85 9.46 7.42
C ALA A 184 -8.00 10.49 8.19
N GLY A 185 -7.95 11.73 7.70
CA GLY A 185 -7.06 12.79 8.19
C GLY A 185 -7.18 13.08 9.70
N PRO A 186 -8.38 13.32 10.24
CA PRO A 186 -8.56 13.58 11.68
C PRO A 186 -8.05 12.44 12.57
N SER A 187 -8.34 11.19 12.19
CA SER A 187 -7.90 10.00 12.93
C SER A 187 -6.38 9.86 12.90
N LEU A 188 -5.75 10.11 11.74
CA LEU A 188 -4.30 10.06 11.59
C LEU A 188 -3.59 11.15 12.42
N ARG A 189 -4.07 12.40 12.37
CA ARG A 189 -3.50 13.51 13.15
C ARG A 189 -3.62 13.24 14.66
N ALA A 190 -4.81 12.83 15.12
CA ALA A 190 -5.04 12.52 16.53
C ALA A 190 -4.16 11.36 17.02
N ASP A 191 -4.03 10.30 16.21
CA ASP A 191 -3.21 9.13 16.54
C ASP A 191 -1.72 9.46 16.60
N LEU A 192 -1.22 10.27 15.66
CA LEU A 192 0.16 10.78 15.67
C LEU A 192 0.41 11.65 16.90
N ALA A 193 -0.48 12.61 17.19
CA ALA A 193 -0.38 13.49 18.35
C ALA A 193 -0.32 12.70 19.67
N ALA A 194 -1.22 11.72 19.83
CA ALA A 194 -1.24 10.84 21.00
C ALA A 194 0.00 9.92 21.10
N GLY A 195 0.66 9.63 19.98
CA GLY A 195 1.84 8.77 19.90
C GLY A 195 3.17 9.50 19.85
N MET A 196 3.21 10.84 19.97
CA MET A 196 4.42 11.64 19.76
C MET A 196 5.60 11.23 20.63
N THR A 197 5.37 10.79 21.87
CA THR A 197 6.43 10.37 22.80
C THR A 197 7.09 9.05 22.42
N ALA A 198 6.45 8.25 21.55
CA ALA A 198 7.02 7.00 21.04
C ALA A 198 7.87 7.20 19.77
N LEU A 199 7.97 8.43 19.25
CA LEU A 199 8.72 8.75 18.04
C LEU A 199 10.14 9.22 18.37
N PRO A 200 11.13 8.91 17.51
CA PRO A 200 12.43 9.57 17.57
C PRO A 200 12.30 11.08 17.33
N THR A 201 13.17 11.88 17.95
CA THR A 201 13.16 13.35 17.86
C THR A 201 13.12 13.88 16.44
N TRP A 202 13.89 13.29 15.50
CA TRP A 202 13.90 13.74 14.12
C TRP A 202 12.53 13.61 13.43
N MET A 203 11.78 12.53 13.73
CA MET A 203 10.48 12.27 13.14
C MET A 203 9.43 13.19 13.74
N TRP A 204 9.56 13.50 15.03
CA TRP A 204 8.74 14.50 15.72
C TRP A 204 8.90 15.87 15.05
N VAL A 205 10.14 16.33 14.84
CA VAL A 205 10.41 17.62 14.17
C VAL A 205 9.87 17.62 12.74
N PHE A 206 9.97 16.49 12.04
CA PHE A 206 9.46 16.34 10.68
C PHE A 206 7.92 16.41 10.59
N LEU A 207 7.22 15.75 11.51
CA LEU A 207 5.76 15.61 11.49
C LEU A 207 5.02 16.79 12.14
N LYS A 208 5.62 17.43 13.15
CA LYS A 208 4.95 18.49 13.92
C LYS A 208 4.32 19.59 13.05
N PRO A 209 5.03 20.18 12.05
CA PRO A 209 4.43 21.22 11.21
C PRO A 209 3.25 20.72 10.35
N LEU A 210 3.21 19.41 10.05
CA LEU A 210 2.15 18.81 9.24
C LEU A 210 0.91 18.47 10.08
N ILE A 211 1.10 18.16 11.35
CA ILE A 211 0.01 17.85 12.29
C ILE A 211 -0.63 19.16 12.77
N ASP A 212 0.19 20.16 13.09
CA ASP A 212 -0.25 21.45 13.66
C ASP A 212 -0.83 22.42 12.61
N GLY A 213 -0.73 22.10 11.31
CA GLY A 213 -0.98 23.05 10.21
C GLY A 213 -2.45 23.43 9.97
N ASP A 214 -2.97 24.39 10.75
CA ASP A 214 -3.90 25.48 10.36
C ASP A 214 -4.04 26.54 11.49
N VAL A 215 -2.92 27.15 11.93
CA VAL A 215 -2.94 28.39 12.74
C VAL A 215 -1.91 29.35 12.16
N GLY A 216 -2.21 29.97 11.01
CA GLY A 216 -1.26 30.86 10.35
C GLY A 216 -1.70 31.41 9.00
N ASP A 217 -2.76 32.21 9.00
CA ASP A 217 -2.92 33.41 8.18
C ASP A 217 -2.39 33.40 6.74
N HIS A 218 -3.21 32.99 5.77
CA HIS A 218 -3.18 33.51 4.38
C HIS A 218 -4.61 33.91 3.99
N GLY A 219 -5.21 34.80 4.79
CA GLY A 219 -6.62 35.20 4.62
C GLY A 219 -6.94 36.64 5.00
N ARG A 220 -5.95 37.52 5.13
CA ARG A 220 -6.16 38.97 5.17
C ARG A 220 -5.33 39.66 4.10
N HIS A 221 -5.74 39.50 2.85
CA HIS A 221 -5.49 40.56 1.88
C HIS A 221 -6.53 41.65 2.18
N LEU A 222 -6.09 42.65 2.94
CA LEU A 222 -6.81 43.89 3.14
C LEU A 222 -7.08 44.48 1.74
N SER A 223 -8.35 44.56 1.36
CA SER A 223 -8.82 45.51 0.36
C SER A 223 -8.59 46.90 0.94
N ASP A 224 -7.45 47.51 0.61
CA ASP A 224 -7.22 48.92 0.88
C ASP A 224 -7.72 49.71 -0.34
N ASP A 225 -8.96 50.18 -0.23
CA ASP A 225 -9.53 51.19 -1.10
C ASP A 225 -8.71 52.48 -0.97
N ARG A 226 -7.93 52.83 -1.99
CA ARG A 226 -7.57 54.23 -2.27
C ARG A 226 -7.59 54.53 -3.76
N ALA A 227 -8.64 55.22 -4.17
CA ALA A 227 -8.71 56.02 -5.37
C ALA A 227 -7.86 57.29 -5.23
N ALA A 228 -7.16 57.70 -6.31
CA ALA A 228 -7.21 59.03 -6.95
C ALA A 228 -5.91 59.42 -7.70
N GLY A 229 -6.09 59.98 -8.92
CA GLY A 229 -5.13 60.80 -9.69
C GLY A 229 -4.33 60.01 -10.73
N ASP A 230 -4.64 60.00 -12.03
CA ASP A 230 -4.75 61.08 -13.03
C ASP A 230 -3.40 61.64 -13.54
N ASP A 231 -3.37 61.86 -14.85
CA ASP A 231 -2.38 62.50 -15.74
C ASP A 231 -1.09 61.77 -16.16
N GLY A 232 -0.91 61.67 -17.48
CA GLY A 232 0.41 61.53 -18.11
C GLY A 232 0.42 60.86 -19.48
N ASP A 233 0.16 61.65 -20.51
CA ASP A 233 0.25 61.36 -21.94
C ASP A 233 1.63 60.86 -22.46
N ASP A 234 1.57 60.35 -23.69
CA ASP A 234 2.54 60.43 -24.79
C ASP A 234 3.48 59.26 -25.14
N ASP A 235 3.27 58.87 -26.40
CA ASP A 235 4.23 58.56 -27.46
C ASP A 235 4.84 57.15 -27.63
N ASP A 236 4.29 56.48 -28.66
CA ASP A 236 4.99 56.02 -29.87
C ASP A 236 6.38 55.39 -29.71
N HIS A 237 6.47 54.11 -30.08
CA HIS A 237 7.14 53.77 -31.32
C HIS A 237 6.91 52.31 -31.76
N ASP A 238 6.52 52.20 -33.02
CA ASP A 238 6.67 51.05 -33.91
C ASP A 238 7.94 50.23 -33.68
N ARG A 239 7.80 48.91 -33.83
CA ARG A 239 8.52 48.15 -34.88
C ARG A 239 8.07 46.69 -34.93
N ASP A 240 7.43 46.38 -36.05
CA ASP A 240 7.61 45.20 -36.89
C ASP A 240 8.72 44.21 -36.44
N ARG A 241 8.39 42.91 -36.39
CA ARG A 241 8.81 41.94 -37.43
C ARG A 241 8.50 40.48 -37.09
N ASP A 242 7.82 39.87 -38.06
CA ASP A 242 8.05 38.55 -38.66
C ASP A 242 7.68 37.27 -37.89
N ASP A 243 6.48 36.82 -38.26
CA ASP A 243 6.02 35.45 -38.39
C ASP A 243 6.83 34.70 -39.47
N ASP A 244 7.29 33.47 -39.20
CA ASP A 244 7.23 32.27 -40.08
C ASP A 244 8.28 31.18 -39.73
N ASN A 245 7.80 30.10 -39.12
CA ASN A 245 7.64 28.78 -39.74
C ASN A 245 8.81 28.12 -40.55
N ARG A 246 9.06 26.86 -40.16
CA ARG A 246 9.42 25.64 -40.96
C ARG A 246 10.88 25.31 -41.35
N GLN A 247 11.23 24.10 -40.87
CA GLN A 247 11.77 22.93 -41.60
C GLN A 247 13.25 22.87 -42.01
N ARG A 248 13.94 21.84 -41.47
CA ARG A 248 14.67 20.72 -42.15
C ARG A 248 15.85 20.29 -41.26
N ALA A 249 15.89 19.07 -40.74
CA ALA A 249 16.16 17.77 -41.38
C ALA A 249 17.66 17.36 -41.33
N VAL A 250 17.84 16.07 -41.03
CA VAL A 250 18.97 15.18 -41.34
C VAL A 250 20.21 15.24 -40.44
N GLY A 251 20.39 14.15 -39.68
CA GLY A 251 21.62 13.81 -38.98
C GLY A 251 21.69 12.31 -38.70
N VAL A 252 21.66 11.50 -39.77
CA VAL A 252 21.92 10.06 -39.74
C VAL A 252 23.35 9.82 -39.24
N ARG A 253 23.52 9.02 -38.19
CA ARG A 253 24.73 8.19 -38.04
C ARG A 253 24.42 6.86 -37.35
N SER A 254 24.27 5.85 -38.21
CA SER A 254 24.47 4.44 -37.93
C SER A 254 25.89 4.19 -37.41
N ARG A 255 26.06 3.31 -36.41
CA ARG A 255 26.97 2.14 -36.48
C ARG A 255 26.95 1.28 -35.21
N ASN A 256 26.56 0.02 -35.44
CA ASN A 256 27.17 -1.24 -35.00
C ASN A 256 27.07 -1.72 -33.54
N LYS A 257 26.21 -2.75 -33.36
CA LYS A 257 26.52 -3.98 -32.59
C LYS A 257 27.43 -4.90 -33.44
N PRO A 258 28.22 -5.80 -32.82
CA PRO A 258 27.80 -7.22 -32.77
C PRO A 258 28.14 -7.94 -31.44
N ALA A 259 27.24 -8.81 -30.96
CA ALA A 259 27.37 -10.29 -30.83
C ALA A 259 28.29 -10.76 -29.68
N SER A 260 27.74 -11.30 -28.58
CA SER A 260 27.40 -12.72 -28.37
C SER A 260 28.61 -13.66 -28.33
N THR A 261 28.91 -14.17 -27.13
CA THR A 261 29.58 -15.47 -26.99
C THR A 261 29.00 -16.21 -25.79
N ARG A 262 28.61 -17.46 -26.07
CA ARG A 262 27.95 -18.43 -25.22
C ARG A 262 28.99 -19.50 -24.85
N LYS A 263 28.70 -20.18 -23.72
CA LYS A 263 29.04 -21.59 -23.40
C LYS A 263 30.36 -21.82 -22.64
N LYS A 264 30.29 -22.45 -21.46
CA LYS A 264 30.39 -23.92 -21.36
C LYS A 264 29.96 -24.47 -19.98
N GLN A 265 29.16 -25.50 -20.09
CA GLN A 265 28.73 -26.47 -19.09
C GLN A 265 29.70 -27.65 -19.16
N ALA A 266 30.08 -28.24 -18.02
CA ALA A 266 30.89 -29.45 -17.97
C ALA A 266 30.21 -30.48 -17.05
N ASP A 267 29.61 -31.48 -17.69
CA ASP A 267 29.31 -32.80 -17.12
C ASP A 267 30.59 -33.65 -17.16
N LYS A 268 30.85 -34.44 -16.11
CA LYS A 268 31.67 -35.65 -16.19
C LYS A 268 30.97 -36.79 -15.45
N ARG A 269 30.64 -37.85 -16.18
CA ARG A 269 30.13 -39.15 -15.72
C ARG A 269 31.29 -40.14 -15.49
N GLY A 270 31.12 -40.98 -14.46
CA GLY A 270 31.57 -42.38 -14.39
C GLY A 270 33.02 -42.63 -13.95
N PRO A 271 33.32 -43.77 -13.28
CA PRO A 271 32.72 -45.08 -13.57
C PRO A 271 32.24 -45.92 -12.36
N THR A 272 31.53 -46.98 -12.74
CA THR A 272 31.13 -48.22 -12.02
C THR A 272 32.26 -48.96 -11.30
N ARG A 273 31.96 -49.60 -10.14
CA ARG A 273 32.11 -51.06 -9.90
C ARG A 273 31.57 -51.51 -8.51
N ALA A 274 31.03 -52.73 -8.49
CA ALA A 274 30.42 -53.49 -7.40
C ALA A 274 31.41 -53.92 -6.28
N THR A 275 30.95 -54.28 -5.06
CA THR A 275 30.50 -55.61 -4.56
C THR A 275 30.62 -55.72 -3.02
N LYS A 276 29.68 -56.47 -2.39
CA LYS A 276 29.73 -57.18 -1.08
C LYS A 276 29.85 -56.29 0.19
N THR A 277 29.11 -56.51 1.28
CA THR A 277 28.60 -57.75 1.90
C THR A 277 27.35 -57.42 2.72
#